data_AF-A0A8U0WJW7-F1
#
_entry.id   AF-A0A8U0WJW7-F1
#
_cell.length_a   1.000
_cell.length_b   1.000
_cell.length_c   1.000
_cell.angle_alpha   90.00
_cell.angle_beta   90.00
_cell.angle_gamma   90.00
#
_symmetry.space_group_name_H-M   'P 1'
#
loop_
_entity.id
_entity.type
_entity.pdbx_description
1 polymer ?
#
loop_
_entity_poly.entity_id
_entity_poly.type
_entity_poly.pdbx_seq_one_letter_code
_entity_poly.pdbx_strand_id
1 'polypeptide(L)'
;MYNKICVKIFSLSVVTLEFFTKNVLTRTPARHNDALFSPASYSPIGTPRTRRVTAGSGKIVYTLGNPTTINNAQWSLSSQPKITVKQLLQHNGKTLDIKAKYMYDRLSQKADIAADRIFNISKSLCMKVFGKKSEDYILSHVDVHTQETVKVVGTIYSDYDGALDSASTLLVGSDVMMCRTVRLNFSKMKSVAVFPGQVVLASGINPRGDVFMVEELITEQDLMMPSPPRLADQLSFVVAAGPFTNADDLVYDPLQDLVTYLKENKPNVLILTGPFVDSNHKLIKENVTRTETFEMFFEKIMDGIIDTVGTDTTILVVASYRDAHADPVYPTMPMTLSRTYSNVHMLPDPSLVDLNGLTIGLTSTDILDHILTQELAVNAGDKVKRAVNYLFHQKSFYPLNPPIEDTINFDSDLASKFANIDQIPNIIILPSDQKCFLRLVNGCLAINPGRLADINGGTFARFIITPTDPKEENNPFSYIGCQVRKV
;
A
#
# COMPACT_ATOMS: atom_id res chain seq x y z
N MET A 1 4.36 49.16 1.31
CA MET A 1 3.07 48.95 2.02
C MET A 1 2.65 47.53 1.68
N TYR A 2 3.07 46.46 2.36
CA TYR A 2 2.85 46.06 3.76
C TYR A 2 1.39 46.17 4.22
N ASN A 3 0.90 45.03 4.75
CA ASN A 3 -0.43 44.68 5.31
C ASN A 3 -1.41 44.07 4.27
N LYS A 4 -2.09 42.93 4.51
CA LYS A 4 -2.33 42.17 5.75
C LYS A 4 -3.09 40.86 5.44
N ILE A 5 -3.03 39.90 6.39
CA ILE A 5 -3.96 38.76 6.67
C ILE A 5 -3.59 37.46 5.92
N CYS A 6 -3.33 36.31 6.54
CA CYS A 6 -3.73 35.80 7.86
C CYS A 6 -2.65 34.86 8.47
N VAL A 7 -2.15 35.19 9.67
CA VAL A 7 -1.45 34.25 10.57
C VAL A 7 -2.50 33.74 11.54
N LYS A 8 -2.78 32.44 11.55
CA LYS A 8 -3.61 31.81 12.59
C LYS A 8 -2.71 31.45 13.77
N ILE A 9 -2.98 32.11 14.89
CA ILE A 9 -2.34 31.92 16.20
C ILE A 9 -2.76 30.55 16.73
N PHE A 10 -1.78 29.70 17.05
CA PHE A 10 -2.00 28.49 17.84
C PHE A 10 -2.37 28.88 19.28
N SER A 11 -3.60 28.56 19.67
CA SER A 11 -4.02 28.53 21.08
C SER A 11 -3.49 27.25 21.71
N LEU A 12 -2.53 27.36 22.63
CA LEU A 12 -2.18 26.27 23.54
C LEU A 12 -3.36 26.04 24.50
N SER A 13 -4.14 24.99 24.27
CA SER A 13 -5.08 24.48 25.26
C SER A 13 -4.33 23.56 26.23
N VAL A 14 -4.12 24.03 27.45
CA VAL A 14 -3.64 23.23 28.57
C VAL A 14 -4.72 22.20 28.91
N VAL A 15 -4.48 20.93 28.57
CA VAL A 15 -5.36 19.81 28.97
C VAL A 15 -5.17 19.58 30.48
N THR A 16 -6.22 19.84 31.24
CA THR A 16 -6.30 19.52 32.67
C THR A 16 -6.56 18.01 32.82
N LEU A 17 -5.65 17.29 33.48
CA LEU A 17 -5.83 15.88 33.83
C LEU A 17 -6.89 15.74 34.93
N GLU A 18 -8.11 15.38 34.58
CA GLU A 18 -9.11 14.91 35.54
C GLU A 18 -8.90 13.42 35.83
N PHE A 19 -8.49 13.11 37.06
CA PHE A 19 -8.45 11.74 37.57
C PHE A 19 -9.88 11.23 37.85
N PHE A 20 -10.45 10.46 36.92
CA PHE A 20 -11.63 9.65 37.21
C PHE A 20 -11.22 8.37 37.96
N THR A 21 -11.49 8.33 39.26
CA THR A 21 -11.53 7.07 40.02
C THR A 21 -12.83 6.33 39.67
N LYS A 22 -12.73 5.16 39.03
CA LYS A 22 -13.86 4.24 38.86
C LYS A 22 -13.59 2.89 39.50
N ASN A 23 -14.60 2.45 40.23
CA ASN A 23 -14.61 1.32 41.16
C ASN A 23 -14.11 0.00 40.57
N VAL A 24 -13.29 -0.68 41.37
CA VAL A 24 -12.81 -2.04 41.17
C VAL A 24 -13.98 -3.02 41.30
N LEU A 25 -14.43 -3.61 40.20
CA LEU A 25 -15.29 -4.79 40.23
C LEU A 25 -14.41 -6.05 40.24
N THR A 26 -14.77 -6.94 41.15
CA THR A 26 -14.08 -8.17 41.56
C THR A 26 -13.74 -9.10 40.39
N ARG A 27 -12.47 -9.50 40.31
CA ARG A 27 -11.90 -10.46 39.35
C ARG A 27 -12.33 -11.89 39.69
N THR A 28 -12.96 -12.59 38.75
CA THR A 28 -13.03 -14.05 38.72
C THR A 28 -11.93 -14.59 37.79
N PRO A 29 -11.17 -15.63 38.17
CA PRO A 29 -10.08 -16.15 37.36
C PRO A 29 -10.63 -16.89 36.13
N ALA A 30 -10.21 -16.48 34.94
CA ALA A 30 -10.45 -17.23 33.71
C ALA A 30 -9.57 -18.50 33.71
N ARG A 31 -10.15 -19.63 33.25
CA ARG A 31 -9.44 -20.92 33.14
C ARG A 31 -8.27 -20.80 32.17
N HIS A 32 -7.12 -21.30 32.61
CA HIS A 32 -5.92 -21.59 31.81
C HIS A 32 -6.27 -22.54 30.64
N ASN A 33 -6.64 -21.98 29.50
CA ASN A 33 -6.53 -22.63 28.20
C ASN A 33 -6.11 -21.56 27.19
N ASP A 34 -4.81 -21.29 27.23
CA ASP A 34 -3.88 -20.70 26.27
C ASP A 34 -4.48 -19.91 25.09
N ALA A 35 -4.70 -18.62 25.31
CA ALA A 35 -4.76 -17.66 24.23
C ALA A 35 -3.33 -17.24 23.85
N LEU A 36 -2.70 -18.01 22.95
CA LEU A 36 -1.28 -17.89 22.56
C LEU A 36 -0.86 -16.46 22.18
N PHE A 37 -1.79 -15.69 21.63
CA PHE A 37 -1.56 -14.35 21.08
C PHE A 37 -2.28 -13.22 21.82
N SER A 38 -2.82 -13.45 23.02
CA SER A 38 -3.49 -12.40 23.80
C SER A 38 -2.50 -11.62 24.69
N PRO A 39 -2.71 -10.31 24.90
CA PRO A 39 -1.91 -9.56 25.87
C PRO A 39 -2.07 -10.12 27.30
N ALA A 40 -0.99 -10.13 28.08
CA ALA A 40 -0.95 -10.75 29.41
C ALA A 40 -1.90 -10.12 30.44
N SER A 41 -2.24 -8.84 30.29
CA SER A 41 -3.20 -8.13 31.16
C SER A 41 -4.64 -8.20 30.66
N TYR A 42 -4.86 -8.73 29.46
CA TYR A 42 -6.18 -8.74 28.86
C TYR A 42 -7.04 -9.84 29.49
N SER A 43 -8.20 -9.44 30.01
CA SER A 43 -9.25 -10.34 30.46
C SER A 43 -10.52 -9.97 29.69
N PRO A 44 -11.12 -10.90 28.91
CA PRO A 44 -12.31 -10.58 28.13
C PRO A 44 -13.43 -10.06 29.02
N ILE A 45 -14.04 -8.93 28.65
CA ILE A 45 -15.19 -8.36 29.36
C ILE A 45 -16.46 -8.98 28.75
N GLY A 46 -17.15 -9.83 29.51
CA GLY A 46 -18.41 -10.48 29.09
C GLY A 46 -18.33 -12.01 29.05
N THR A 47 -19.43 -12.67 28.69
CA THR A 47 -19.43 -14.12 28.47
C THR A 47 -18.39 -14.50 27.43
N PRO A 48 -17.57 -15.55 27.64
CA PRO A 48 -16.60 -16.01 26.66
C PRO A 48 -17.30 -16.18 25.32
N ARG A 49 -16.86 -15.46 24.28
CA ARG A 49 -17.27 -15.77 22.93
C ARG A 49 -16.77 -17.20 22.67
N THR A 50 -17.68 -18.15 22.51
CA THR A 50 -17.36 -19.41 21.85
C THR A 50 -16.77 -19.06 20.49
N ARG A 51 -15.52 -19.47 20.22
CA ARG A 51 -14.82 -19.32 18.93
C ARG A 51 -15.85 -19.49 17.80
N ARG A 52 -16.27 -18.37 17.21
CA ARG A 52 -17.28 -18.39 16.15
C ARG A 52 -16.53 -18.77 14.90
N VAL A 53 -16.59 -20.04 14.52
CA VAL A 53 -16.22 -20.43 13.15
C VAL A 53 -17.13 -19.64 12.23
N THR A 54 -16.57 -18.61 11.59
CA THR A 54 -17.33 -17.74 10.71
C THR A 54 -17.86 -18.58 9.55
N ALA A 55 -19.12 -18.36 9.17
CA ALA A 55 -19.72 -19.12 8.08
C ALA A 55 -18.86 -19.04 6.81
N GLY A 56 -18.38 -20.19 6.34
CA GLY A 56 -17.50 -20.28 5.17
C GLY A 56 -16.00 -20.13 5.47
N SER A 57 -15.53 -20.36 6.70
CA SER A 57 -14.10 -20.54 6.98
C SER A 57 -13.49 -21.58 6.02
N GLY A 58 -12.29 -21.28 5.53
CA GLY A 58 -11.59 -22.08 4.53
C GLY A 58 -12.12 -22.00 3.10
N LYS A 59 -13.24 -21.29 2.85
CA LYS A 59 -13.80 -21.13 1.50
C LYS A 59 -12.87 -20.28 0.63
N ILE A 60 -12.65 -20.73 -0.61
CA ILE A 60 -11.98 -19.95 -1.64
C ILE A 60 -12.97 -18.91 -2.19
N VAL A 61 -12.58 -17.63 -2.13
CA VAL A 61 -13.40 -16.50 -2.59
C VAL A 61 -12.93 -15.96 -3.94
N TYR A 62 -11.64 -16.08 -4.26
CA TYR A 62 -11.08 -15.72 -5.56
C TYR A 62 -10.04 -16.75 -5.99
N THR A 63 -9.96 -16.99 -7.29
CA THR A 63 -8.99 -17.88 -7.93
C THR A 63 -8.49 -17.21 -9.21
N LEU A 64 -7.18 -17.22 -9.45
CA LEU A 64 -6.55 -16.74 -10.68
C LEU A 64 -5.35 -17.63 -11.01
N GLY A 65 -5.17 -17.98 -12.28
CA GLY A 65 -4.02 -18.76 -12.74
C GLY A 65 -4.44 -19.96 -13.59
N ASN A 66 -3.45 -20.78 -13.97
CA ASN A 66 -3.69 -22.00 -14.74
C ASN A 66 -4.51 -23.02 -13.91
N PRO A 67 -5.68 -23.47 -14.39
CA PRO A 67 -6.51 -24.44 -13.66
C PRO A 67 -5.79 -25.74 -13.33
N THR A 68 -4.94 -26.25 -14.23
CA THR A 68 -4.14 -27.47 -14.01
C THR A 68 -3.14 -27.25 -12.89
N THR A 69 -2.43 -26.13 -12.90
CA THR A 69 -1.47 -25.75 -11.86
C THR A 69 -2.17 -25.62 -10.50
N ILE A 70 -3.35 -25.00 -10.45
CA ILE A 70 -4.13 -24.81 -9.22
C ILE A 70 -4.72 -26.13 -8.70
N ASN A 71 -5.24 -26.99 -9.57
CA ASN A 71 -5.82 -28.27 -9.18
C ASN A 71 -4.76 -29.27 -8.69
N ASN A 72 -3.56 -29.21 -9.27
CA ASN A 72 -2.44 -30.06 -8.89
C ASN A 72 -1.52 -29.38 -7.85
N ALA A 73 -1.84 -28.17 -7.41
CA ALA A 73 -1.01 -27.39 -6.50
C ALA A 73 -0.85 -28.11 -5.17
N GLN A 74 0.40 -28.42 -4.82
CA GLN A 74 0.75 -28.64 -3.43
C GLN A 74 0.92 -27.28 -2.77
N TRP A 75 -0.05 -26.89 -1.96
CA TRP A 75 -0.04 -25.63 -1.21
C TRP A 75 0.89 -25.67 0.02
N SER A 76 1.80 -26.63 0.03
CA SER A 76 2.70 -26.98 1.11
C SER A 76 4.11 -27.18 0.60
N LEU A 77 5.08 -27.07 1.50
CA LEU A 77 6.50 -27.30 1.25
C LEU A 77 6.75 -28.65 0.53
N SER A 78 7.05 -28.62 -0.77
CA SER A 78 7.48 -29.79 -1.55
C SER A 78 9.00 -29.91 -1.66
N SER A 79 9.70 -28.78 -1.53
CA SER A 79 11.16 -28.65 -1.53
C SER A 79 11.60 -27.52 -0.59
N GLN A 80 12.87 -27.53 -0.16
CA GLN A 80 13.50 -26.46 0.62
C GLN A 80 14.49 -25.65 -0.25
N PRO A 81 13.99 -24.86 -1.23
CA PRO A 81 14.87 -24.05 -2.05
C PRO A 81 15.54 -22.98 -1.20
N LYS A 82 16.82 -22.72 -1.48
CA LYS A 82 17.53 -21.62 -0.84
C LYS A 82 16.99 -20.29 -1.38
N ILE A 83 16.22 -19.58 -0.57
CA ILE A 83 15.65 -18.26 -0.91
C ILE A 83 16.59 -17.17 -0.41
N THR A 84 17.06 -16.31 -1.32
CA THR A 84 17.81 -15.11 -0.96
C THR A 84 16.90 -13.91 -1.12
N VAL A 85 16.72 -13.13 -0.05
CA VAL A 85 15.90 -11.92 -0.06
C VAL A 85 16.80 -10.71 -0.27
N LYS A 86 16.59 -9.96 -1.35
CA LYS A 86 17.32 -8.72 -1.64
C LYS A 86 16.35 -7.53 -1.76
N GLN A 87 16.51 -6.52 -0.91
CA GLN A 87 15.77 -5.27 -1.03
C GLN A 87 16.32 -4.43 -2.19
N LEU A 88 15.42 -4.03 -3.10
CA LEU A 88 15.72 -3.28 -4.31
C LEU A 88 15.47 -1.77 -4.16
N LEU A 89 14.59 -1.34 -3.25
CA LEU A 89 14.42 0.09 -2.97
C LEU A 89 15.64 0.62 -2.24
N GLN A 90 16.42 1.45 -2.93
CA GLN A 90 17.67 1.98 -2.44
C GLN A 90 17.87 3.42 -2.88
N HIS A 91 18.47 4.22 -2.01
CA HIS A 91 18.95 5.56 -2.32
C HIS A 91 20.44 5.62 -2.02
N ASN A 92 21.24 6.03 -3.01
CA ASN A 92 22.71 6.04 -2.93
C ASN A 92 23.30 4.67 -2.48
N GLY A 93 22.72 3.57 -2.99
CA GLY A 93 23.14 2.20 -2.69
C GLY A 93 22.79 1.70 -1.28
N LYS A 94 21.94 2.42 -0.53
CA LYS A 94 21.49 2.03 0.81
C LYS A 94 19.98 1.86 0.84
N THR A 95 19.52 0.87 1.58
CA THR A 95 18.10 0.63 1.86
C THR A 95 17.63 1.56 2.98
N LEU A 96 16.32 1.76 3.10
CA LEU A 96 15.73 2.40 4.27
C LEU A 96 15.97 1.52 5.50
N ASP A 97 16.60 2.06 6.54
CA ASP A 97 16.96 1.34 7.76
C ASP A 97 16.61 2.14 9.02
N ILE A 98 16.72 1.50 10.18
CA ILE A 98 16.41 2.05 11.50
C ILE A 98 17.25 3.29 11.91
N LYS A 99 18.30 3.64 11.15
CA LYS A 99 19.14 4.82 11.46
C LYS A 99 18.64 6.07 10.75
N ALA A 100 17.75 5.93 9.78
CA ALA A 100 17.08 7.06 9.18
C ALA A 100 16.21 7.78 10.23
N LYS A 101 16.03 9.07 10.05
CA LYS A 101 15.32 9.93 10.99
C LYS A 101 14.20 10.64 10.28
N TYR A 102 13.05 10.66 10.93
CA TYR A 102 11.95 11.55 10.60
C TYR A 102 12.25 12.98 11.08
N MET A 103 11.27 13.87 10.98
CA MET A 103 11.11 15.09 11.78
C MET A 103 11.37 16.43 11.05
N TYR A 104 11.67 16.47 9.74
CA TYR A 104 11.75 17.78 9.08
C TYR A 104 11.46 17.79 7.57
N ASP A 105 10.19 17.94 7.21
CA ASP A 105 9.73 18.10 5.83
C ASP A 105 9.77 19.59 5.43
N ARG A 106 10.88 20.05 4.83
CA ARG A 106 11.04 21.46 4.45
C ARG A 106 10.13 21.80 3.27
N LEU A 107 9.34 22.87 3.38
CA LEU A 107 8.45 23.30 2.28
C LEU A 107 9.20 23.51 0.95
N SER A 108 10.40 24.09 0.99
CA SER A 108 11.23 24.24 -0.22
C SER A 108 11.58 22.88 -0.84
N GLN A 109 11.96 21.91 -0.01
CA GLN A 109 12.29 20.56 -0.46
C GLN A 109 11.06 19.82 -1.00
N LYS A 110 9.88 20.01 -0.39
CA LYS A 110 8.62 19.47 -0.93
C LYS A 110 8.30 20.06 -2.29
N ALA A 111 8.53 21.36 -2.48
CA ALA A 111 8.36 22.01 -3.77
C ALA A 111 9.34 21.45 -4.82
N ASP A 112 10.61 21.25 -4.44
CA ASP A 112 11.63 20.65 -5.32
C ASP A 112 11.25 19.20 -5.71
N ILE A 113 10.81 18.38 -4.74
CA ILE A 113 10.35 17.00 -4.99
C ILE A 113 9.15 16.99 -5.94
N ALA A 114 8.18 17.88 -5.74
CA ALA A 114 7.02 17.99 -6.62
C ALA A 114 7.42 18.45 -8.03
N ALA A 115 8.35 19.41 -8.14
CA ALA A 115 8.90 19.89 -9.40
C ALA A 115 9.62 18.77 -10.16
N ASP A 116 10.51 18.03 -9.50
CA ASP A 116 11.24 16.90 -10.08
C ASP A 116 10.27 15.81 -10.57
N ARG A 117 9.23 15.51 -9.80
CA ARG A 117 8.20 14.55 -10.17
C ARG A 117 7.44 15.00 -11.42
N ILE A 118 6.96 16.24 -11.46
CA ILE A 118 6.26 16.80 -12.63
C ILE A 118 7.18 16.76 -13.85
N PHE A 119 8.43 17.19 -13.72
CA PHE A 119 9.40 17.19 -14.81
C PHE A 119 9.66 15.79 -15.36
N ASN A 120 9.99 14.83 -14.49
CA ASN A 120 10.35 13.47 -14.90
C ASN A 120 9.19 12.74 -15.57
N ILE A 121 7.98 12.81 -15.00
CA ILE A 121 6.80 12.16 -15.59
C ILE A 121 6.38 12.87 -16.88
N SER A 122 6.33 14.20 -16.90
CA SER A 122 5.94 14.96 -18.10
C SER A 122 6.89 14.71 -19.25
N LYS A 123 8.20 14.59 -18.98
CA LYS A 123 9.20 14.22 -19.99
C LYS A 123 8.87 12.86 -20.62
N SER A 124 8.54 11.84 -19.82
CA SER A 124 8.16 10.53 -20.34
C SER A 124 6.83 10.55 -21.11
N LEU A 125 5.84 11.32 -20.66
CA LEU A 125 4.59 11.52 -21.42
C LEU A 125 4.84 12.20 -22.77
N CYS A 126 5.67 13.25 -22.78
CA CYS A 126 6.05 13.95 -24.01
C CYS A 126 6.84 13.04 -24.96
N MET A 127 7.73 12.19 -24.44
CA MET A 127 8.45 11.20 -25.26
C MET A 127 7.51 10.27 -26.01
N LYS A 128 6.42 9.86 -25.38
CA LYS A 128 5.40 9.00 -25.99
C LYS A 128 4.55 9.74 -27.03
N VAL A 129 4.23 11.02 -26.80
CA VAL A 129 3.34 11.82 -27.66
C VAL A 129 4.07 12.43 -28.86
N PHE A 130 5.25 13.00 -28.64
CA PHE A 130 6.02 13.75 -29.64
C PHE A 130 7.25 12.99 -30.16
N GLY A 131 7.63 11.90 -29.51
CA GLY A 131 8.87 11.17 -29.81
C GLY A 131 10.06 11.61 -28.94
N LYS A 132 11.24 11.05 -29.22
CA LYS A 132 12.40 11.16 -28.32
C LYS A 132 13.11 12.52 -28.34
N LYS A 133 12.90 13.33 -29.38
CA LYS A 133 13.59 14.62 -29.54
C LYS A 133 12.80 15.70 -28.80
N SER A 134 13.40 16.31 -27.79
CA SER A 134 12.75 17.34 -26.97
C SER A 134 12.47 18.64 -27.72
N GLU A 135 13.19 18.89 -28.82
CA GLU A 135 12.99 20.05 -29.69
C GLU A 135 11.60 20.04 -30.36
N ASP A 136 10.98 18.86 -30.48
CA ASP A 136 9.67 18.68 -31.09
C ASP A 136 8.51 18.90 -30.09
N TYR A 137 8.81 19.21 -28.82
CA TYR A 137 7.79 19.35 -27.78
C TYR A 137 7.11 20.70 -27.87
N ILE A 138 5.92 20.70 -28.46
CA ILE A 138 5.08 21.89 -28.58
C ILE A 138 4.08 21.89 -27.43
N LEU A 139 4.45 22.55 -26.33
CA LEU A 139 3.64 22.71 -25.13
C LEU A 139 3.24 24.18 -24.94
N SER A 140 1.98 24.40 -24.57
CA SER A 140 1.48 25.71 -24.14
C SER A 140 1.51 25.81 -22.61
N HIS A 141 1.35 27.03 -22.09
CA HIS A 141 1.01 27.22 -20.68
C HIS A 141 -0.50 26.99 -20.47
N VAL A 142 -0.85 26.57 -19.25
CA VAL A 142 -2.21 26.15 -18.88
C VAL A 142 -3.25 27.28 -18.93
N ASP A 143 -2.83 28.52 -18.71
CA ASP A 143 -3.65 29.73 -18.60
C ASP A 143 -3.70 30.56 -19.90
N VAL A 144 -3.05 30.09 -20.97
CA VAL A 144 -3.02 30.81 -22.26
C VAL A 144 -4.39 30.75 -22.92
N HIS A 145 -4.97 31.92 -23.18
CA HIS A 145 -6.15 32.05 -24.01
C HIS A 145 -5.87 31.56 -25.43
N THR A 146 -6.63 30.57 -25.89
CA THR A 146 -6.51 30.00 -27.24
C THR A 146 -7.84 29.41 -27.72
N GLN A 147 -8.10 29.54 -29.02
CA GLN A 147 -9.19 28.83 -29.72
C GLN A 147 -8.67 27.60 -30.47
N GLU A 148 -7.36 27.44 -30.59
CA GLU A 148 -6.72 26.28 -31.20
C GLU A 148 -6.39 25.23 -30.14
N THR A 149 -6.48 23.95 -30.52
CA THR A 149 -6.13 22.84 -29.62
C THR A 149 -4.64 22.88 -29.31
N VAL A 150 -4.31 23.07 -28.04
CA VAL A 150 -2.94 23.06 -27.50
C VAL A 150 -2.75 21.86 -26.57
N LYS A 151 -1.49 21.50 -26.34
CA LYS A 151 -1.08 20.50 -25.35
C LYS A 151 -0.46 21.18 -24.15
N VAL A 152 -0.86 20.76 -22.96
CA VAL A 152 -0.34 21.27 -21.68
C VAL A 152 0.04 20.10 -20.79
N VAL A 153 1.02 20.30 -19.91
CA VAL A 153 1.44 19.30 -18.92
C VAL A 153 1.39 19.91 -17.53
N GLY A 154 1.07 19.08 -16.55
CA GLY A 154 0.92 19.54 -15.18
C GLY A 154 0.50 18.42 -14.24
N THR A 155 0.22 18.80 -13.00
CA THR A 155 -0.33 17.89 -11.98
C THR A 155 -1.77 18.25 -11.66
N ILE A 156 -2.60 17.22 -11.51
CA ILE A 156 -3.97 17.36 -11.03
C ILE A 156 -3.95 17.80 -9.56
N TYR A 157 -4.82 18.73 -9.22
CA TYR A 157 -4.98 19.28 -7.88
C TYR A 157 -6.45 19.58 -7.59
N SER A 158 -6.81 19.65 -6.30
CA SER A 158 -8.14 20.04 -5.82
C SER A 158 -8.03 21.32 -5.01
N ASP A 159 -8.90 22.29 -5.25
CA ASP A 159 -9.06 23.47 -4.37
C ASP A 159 -9.99 23.21 -3.17
N TYR A 160 -10.36 21.95 -2.94
CA TYR A 160 -11.28 21.50 -1.90
C TYR A 160 -10.72 20.28 -1.15
N ASP A 161 -10.94 20.21 0.16
CA ASP A 161 -10.42 19.16 1.07
C ASP A 161 -11.16 17.81 0.95
N GLY A 162 -11.86 17.57 -0.16
CA GLY A 162 -12.62 16.36 -0.41
C GLY A 162 -12.32 15.73 -1.77
N ALA A 163 -13.05 14.65 -2.08
CA ALA A 163 -12.92 13.94 -3.35
C ALA A 163 -13.04 14.90 -4.54
N LEU A 164 -12.23 14.65 -5.59
CA LEU A 164 -12.30 15.46 -6.79
C LEU A 164 -13.70 15.42 -7.41
N ASP A 165 -14.17 16.59 -7.81
CA ASP A 165 -15.35 16.73 -8.66
C ASP A 165 -14.99 17.51 -9.93
N SER A 166 -15.89 17.47 -10.92
CA SER A 166 -15.66 18.13 -12.22
C SER A 166 -15.56 19.66 -12.15
N ALA A 167 -16.02 20.29 -11.06
CA ALA A 167 -15.98 21.73 -10.85
C ALA A 167 -14.75 22.19 -10.04
N SER A 168 -14.20 21.33 -9.18
CA SER A 168 -13.02 21.59 -8.33
C SER A 168 -11.70 21.06 -8.91
N THR A 169 -11.74 20.31 -10.02
CA THR A 169 -10.52 19.75 -10.62
C THR A 169 -9.68 20.85 -11.30
N LEU A 170 -8.47 21.07 -10.77
CA LEU A 170 -7.48 22.00 -11.29
C LEU A 170 -6.31 21.25 -11.94
N LEU A 171 -5.65 21.91 -12.89
CA LEU A 171 -4.34 21.54 -13.39
C LEU A 171 -3.33 22.62 -12.99
N VAL A 172 -2.32 22.23 -12.22
CA VAL A 172 -1.16 23.07 -11.92
C VAL A 172 -0.10 22.81 -12.99
N GLY A 173 0.21 23.82 -13.79
CA GLY A 173 1.13 23.71 -14.92
C GLY A 173 2.57 23.40 -14.51
N SER A 174 3.36 22.87 -15.44
CA SER A 174 4.75 22.48 -15.21
C SER A 174 5.75 23.63 -15.02
N ASP A 175 5.34 24.88 -15.21
CA ASP A 175 6.19 26.03 -14.89
C ASP A 175 6.20 26.23 -13.37
N VAL A 176 7.20 25.63 -12.74
CA VAL A 176 7.36 25.61 -11.27
C VAL A 176 7.68 26.98 -10.67
N MET A 177 8.07 27.96 -11.49
CA MET A 177 8.33 29.32 -11.01
C MET A 177 7.04 30.12 -10.89
N MET A 178 6.10 29.91 -11.82
CA MET A 178 4.83 30.64 -11.84
C MET A 178 3.68 29.84 -11.21
N CYS A 179 3.78 28.52 -11.17
CA CYS A 179 2.75 27.59 -10.65
C CYS A 179 1.34 27.94 -11.12
N ARG A 180 1.21 28.33 -12.41
CA ARG A 180 -0.06 28.73 -13.00
C ARG A 180 -1.06 27.58 -12.91
N THR A 181 -2.30 27.91 -12.64
CA THR A 181 -3.39 26.94 -12.51
C THR A 181 -4.51 27.26 -13.46
N VAL A 182 -5.22 26.23 -13.91
CA VAL A 182 -6.44 26.37 -14.72
C VAL A 182 -7.46 25.32 -14.28
N ARG A 183 -8.74 25.66 -14.34
CA ARG A 183 -9.82 24.68 -14.13
C ARG A 183 -9.92 23.76 -15.32
N LEU A 184 -10.08 22.46 -15.05
CA LEU A 184 -10.34 21.48 -16.10
C LEU A 184 -11.84 21.26 -16.27
N ASN A 185 -12.28 21.26 -17.53
CA ASN A 185 -13.64 20.91 -17.88
C ASN A 185 -13.64 19.66 -18.75
N PHE A 186 -14.26 18.59 -18.25
CA PHE A 186 -14.32 17.29 -18.91
C PHE A 186 -15.60 17.05 -19.71
N SER A 187 -16.41 18.07 -20.00
CA SER A 187 -17.70 17.92 -20.71
C SER A 187 -17.59 17.30 -22.10
N LYS A 188 -16.43 17.41 -22.76
CA LYS A 188 -16.15 16.78 -24.06
C LYS A 188 -15.63 15.33 -23.94
N MET A 189 -15.26 14.90 -22.74
CA MET A 189 -14.71 13.57 -22.47
C MET A 189 -15.83 12.54 -22.28
N LYS A 190 -15.74 11.40 -22.95
CA LYS A 190 -16.68 10.28 -22.74
C LYS A 190 -16.41 9.53 -21.43
N SER A 191 -15.15 9.51 -21.03
CA SER A 191 -14.65 8.89 -19.81
C SER A 191 -13.49 9.71 -19.27
N VAL A 192 -13.40 9.83 -17.95
CA VAL A 192 -12.29 10.48 -17.27
C VAL A 192 -12.01 9.75 -15.97
N ALA A 193 -10.74 9.68 -15.61
CA ALA A 193 -10.33 9.11 -14.34
C ALA A 193 -9.05 9.77 -13.86
N VAL A 194 -9.16 10.65 -12.87
CA VAL A 194 -8.04 11.42 -12.33
C VAL A 194 -8.06 11.50 -10.81
N PHE A 195 -6.91 11.70 -10.19
CA PHE A 195 -6.77 11.86 -8.75
C PHE A 195 -5.76 12.97 -8.40
N PRO A 196 -5.81 13.58 -7.20
CA PRO A 196 -4.85 14.61 -6.79
C PRO A 196 -3.39 14.12 -6.79
N GLY A 197 -2.49 14.89 -7.39
CA GLY A 197 -1.06 14.54 -7.51
C GLY A 197 -0.72 13.73 -8.76
N GLN A 198 -1.71 13.40 -9.60
CA GLN A 198 -1.48 12.75 -10.87
C GLN A 198 -0.86 13.72 -11.88
N VAL A 199 0.31 13.38 -12.42
CA VAL A 199 0.92 14.13 -13.52
C VAL A 199 0.35 13.66 -14.85
N VAL A 200 -0.10 14.60 -15.66
CA VAL A 200 -0.86 14.35 -16.90
C VAL A 200 -0.39 15.27 -18.03
N LEU A 201 -0.64 14.84 -19.27
CA LEU A 201 -0.64 15.68 -20.46
C LEU A 201 -2.08 15.80 -20.96
N ALA A 202 -2.57 17.03 -21.12
CA ALA A 202 -3.91 17.31 -21.63
C ALA A 202 -3.85 18.01 -22.99
N SER A 203 -4.70 17.58 -23.93
CA SER A 203 -4.96 18.31 -25.18
C SER A 203 -6.34 18.97 -25.08
N GLY A 204 -6.46 20.21 -25.53
CA GLY A 204 -7.72 20.93 -25.51
C GLY A 204 -7.58 22.41 -25.82
N ILE A 205 -8.61 23.18 -25.52
CA ILE A 205 -8.67 24.62 -25.77
C ILE A 205 -8.93 25.37 -24.47
N ASN A 206 -8.45 26.61 -24.36
CA ASN A 206 -8.77 27.51 -23.25
C ASN A 206 -9.34 28.83 -23.81
N PRO A 207 -10.63 28.88 -24.14
CA PRO A 207 -11.22 30.00 -24.89
C PRO A 207 -11.29 31.31 -24.11
N ARG A 208 -10.99 31.32 -22.80
CA ARG A 208 -11.13 32.50 -21.93
C ARG A 208 -9.91 32.75 -21.03
N GLY A 209 -8.96 31.80 -20.98
CA GLY A 209 -7.79 31.84 -20.11
C GLY A 209 -8.02 31.19 -18.74
N ASP A 210 -9.27 30.95 -18.31
CA ASP A 210 -9.62 30.50 -16.96
C ASP A 210 -10.09 29.03 -16.87
N VAL A 211 -10.56 28.43 -17.97
CA VAL A 211 -11.07 27.06 -18.04
C VAL A 211 -10.53 26.34 -19.28
N PHE A 212 -9.79 25.26 -19.04
CA PHE A 212 -9.26 24.38 -20.08
C PHE A 212 -10.28 23.28 -20.39
N MET A 213 -10.87 23.34 -21.59
CA MET A 213 -11.82 22.36 -22.10
C MET A 213 -11.05 21.16 -22.64
N VAL A 214 -11.01 20.09 -21.84
CA VAL A 214 -10.21 18.88 -22.13
C VAL A 214 -10.86 18.08 -23.25
N GLU A 215 -10.08 17.78 -24.29
CA GLU A 215 -10.47 16.94 -25.43
C GLU A 215 -9.79 15.57 -25.39
N GLU A 216 -8.58 15.50 -24.80
CA GLU A 216 -7.83 14.28 -24.60
C GLU A 216 -6.98 14.41 -23.33
N LEU A 217 -6.80 13.29 -22.61
CA LEU A 217 -5.95 13.21 -21.43
C LEU A 217 -5.04 11.98 -21.53
N ILE A 218 -3.74 12.21 -21.44
CA ILE A 218 -2.71 11.17 -21.52
C ILE A 218 -2.02 11.09 -20.15
N THR A 219 -2.16 9.93 -19.52
CA THR A 219 -1.64 9.66 -18.17
C THR A 219 -0.70 8.45 -18.14
N GLU A 220 -0.64 7.69 -19.23
CA GLU A 220 0.11 6.45 -19.33
C GLU A 220 1.47 6.64 -19.98
N GLN A 221 2.54 6.42 -19.23
CA GLN A 221 3.92 6.36 -19.73
C GLN A 221 4.26 4.99 -20.33
N ASP A 222 5.36 4.90 -21.08
CA ASP A 222 5.97 3.62 -21.42
C ASP A 222 6.59 2.98 -20.16
N LEU A 223 6.20 1.73 -19.90
CA LEU A 223 6.55 1.01 -18.67
C LEU A 223 7.71 0.06 -18.90
N MET A 224 8.61 -0.04 -17.92
CA MET A 224 9.58 -1.13 -17.86
C MET A 224 8.90 -2.38 -17.30
N MET A 225 8.62 -3.33 -18.18
CA MET A 225 7.91 -4.57 -17.85
C MET A 225 8.73 -5.47 -16.91
N PRO A 226 8.06 -6.32 -16.11
CA PRO A 226 8.76 -7.29 -15.27
C PRO A 226 9.53 -8.30 -16.13
N SER A 227 10.73 -8.66 -15.69
CA SER A 227 11.46 -9.80 -16.26
C SER A 227 10.78 -11.11 -15.85
N PRO A 228 10.73 -12.15 -16.71
CA PRO A 228 10.22 -13.45 -16.31
C PRO A 228 10.99 -14.01 -15.11
N PRO A 229 10.31 -14.61 -14.11
CA PRO A 229 10.96 -15.11 -12.90
C PRO A 229 11.83 -16.33 -13.22
N ARG A 230 13.07 -16.35 -12.73
CA ARG A 230 14.05 -17.41 -12.99
C ARG A 230 14.18 -18.39 -11.83
N LEU A 231 13.06 -18.98 -11.43
CA LEU A 231 13.02 -19.93 -10.32
C LEU A 231 13.51 -21.31 -10.75
N ALA A 232 14.37 -21.93 -9.94
CA ALA A 232 14.81 -23.31 -10.13
C ALA A 232 13.73 -24.32 -9.70
N ASP A 233 13.04 -24.01 -8.60
CA ASP A 233 12.00 -24.85 -8.00
C ASP A 233 10.68 -24.09 -7.90
N GLN A 234 9.58 -24.81 -7.78
CA GLN A 234 8.29 -24.20 -7.43
C GLN A 234 8.37 -23.57 -6.04
N LEU A 235 7.80 -22.38 -5.90
CA LEU A 235 7.67 -21.68 -4.62
C LEU A 235 6.21 -21.52 -4.23
N SER A 236 5.90 -21.83 -2.97
CA SER A 236 4.59 -21.60 -2.34
C SER A 236 4.63 -20.40 -1.39
N PHE A 237 3.57 -19.61 -1.43
CA PHE A 237 3.43 -18.35 -0.69
C PHE A 237 2.13 -18.31 0.07
N VAL A 238 2.17 -17.72 1.27
CA VAL A 238 1.00 -17.24 2.00
C VAL A 238 1.19 -15.74 2.27
N VAL A 239 0.14 -14.95 2.05
CA VAL A 239 0.12 -13.52 2.31
C VAL A 239 -1.07 -13.18 3.20
N ALA A 240 -0.80 -12.58 4.34
CA ALA A 240 -1.81 -12.08 5.26
C ALA A 240 -1.53 -10.63 5.63
N ALA A 241 -2.60 -9.86 5.81
CA ALA A 241 -2.51 -8.46 6.19
C ALA A 241 -3.35 -8.17 7.42
N GLY A 242 -2.79 -7.38 8.33
CA GLY A 242 -3.49 -6.94 9.53
C GLY A 242 -4.70 -6.04 9.20
N PRO A 243 -5.61 -5.82 10.17
CA PRO A 243 -5.48 -6.23 11.58
C PRO A 243 -5.55 -7.74 11.80
N PHE A 244 -4.88 -8.22 12.86
CA PHE A 244 -4.79 -9.65 13.22
C PHE A 244 -5.72 -10.07 14.38
N THR A 245 -6.52 -9.13 14.89
CA THR A 245 -7.55 -9.33 15.92
C THR A 245 -8.83 -8.59 15.53
N ASN A 246 -9.97 -9.04 16.06
CA ASN A 246 -11.26 -8.40 15.79
C ASN A 246 -11.34 -7.03 16.46
N ALA A 247 -12.16 -6.13 15.93
CA ALA A 247 -12.25 -4.73 16.40
C ALA A 247 -12.74 -4.54 17.84
N ASP A 248 -13.29 -5.58 18.47
CA ASP A 248 -13.91 -5.53 19.78
C ASP A 248 -13.24 -6.38 20.86
N ASP A 249 -12.13 -7.06 20.53
CA ASP A 249 -11.34 -7.86 21.47
C ASP A 249 -9.85 -7.89 21.12
N LEU A 250 -9.03 -8.34 22.08
CA LEU A 250 -7.60 -8.59 21.88
C LEU A 250 -7.28 -10.08 22.04
N VAL A 251 -8.17 -10.98 21.61
CA VAL A 251 -7.91 -12.42 21.71
C VAL A 251 -7.09 -12.98 20.54
N TYR A 252 -7.04 -12.27 19.41
CA TYR A 252 -6.29 -12.66 18.21
C TYR A 252 -6.75 -14.00 17.59
N ASP A 253 -8.06 -14.29 17.66
CA ASP A 253 -8.66 -15.48 17.02
C ASP A 253 -8.32 -15.60 15.52
N PRO A 254 -8.40 -14.53 14.69
CA PRO A 254 -8.04 -14.62 13.27
C PRO A 254 -6.58 -15.01 13.03
N LEU A 255 -5.65 -14.52 13.86
CA LEU A 255 -4.26 -14.93 13.82
C LEU A 255 -4.09 -16.40 14.22
N GLN A 256 -4.80 -16.86 15.26
CA GLN A 256 -4.77 -18.26 15.68
C GLN A 256 -5.26 -19.21 14.58
N ASP A 257 -6.30 -18.80 13.83
CA ASP A 257 -6.81 -19.55 12.67
C ASP A 257 -5.76 -19.59 11.53
N LEU A 258 -5.12 -18.46 11.22
CA LEU A 258 -4.02 -18.41 10.25
C LEU A 258 -2.86 -19.33 10.67
N VAL A 259 -2.44 -19.27 11.94
CA VAL A 259 -1.36 -20.09 12.49
C VAL A 259 -1.71 -21.57 12.42
N THR A 260 -2.98 -21.94 12.63
CA THR A 260 -3.46 -23.31 12.44
C THR A 260 -3.28 -23.76 10.98
N TYR A 261 -3.66 -22.92 10.01
CA TYR A 261 -3.45 -23.19 8.59
C TYR A 261 -1.95 -23.31 8.24
N LEU A 262 -1.11 -22.43 8.78
CA LEU A 262 0.34 -22.43 8.55
C LEU A 262 1.01 -23.69 9.10
N LYS A 263 0.56 -24.20 10.25
CA LYS A 263 1.05 -25.45 10.84
C LYS A 263 0.84 -26.66 9.92
N GLU A 264 -0.30 -26.69 9.24
CA GLU A 264 -0.69 -27.78 8.34
C GLU A 264 0.00 -27.68 6.97
N ASN A 265 0.13 -26.46 6.43
CA ASN A 265 0.56 -26.26 5.05
C ASN A 265 2.05 -25.90 4.94
N LYS A 266 2.61 -25.10 5.84
CA LYS A 266 4.02 -24.63 5.80
C LYS A 266 4.47 -24.13 4.42
N PRO A 267 4.21 -22.86 4.04
CA PRO A 267 4.65 -22.33 2.75
C PRO A 267 6.17 -22.12 2.71
N ASN A 268 6.74 -22.01 1.51
CA ASN A 268 8.15 -21.61 1.36
C ASN A 268 8.37 -20.16 1.81
N VAL A 269 7.40 -19.28 1.53
CA VAL A 269 7.44 -17.86 1.90
C VAL A 269 6.15 -17.45 2.59
N LEU A 270 6.26 -16.82 3.74
CA LEU A 270 5.16 -16.17 4.46
C LEU A 270 5.36 -14.66 4.40
N ILE A 271 4.38 -13.92 3.88
CA ILE A 271 4.38 -12.46 3.83
C ILE A 271 3.31 -11.96 4.79
N LEU A 272 3.73 -11.14 5.77
CA LEU A 272 2.86 -10.53 6.74
C LEU A 272 2.99 -9.02 6.65
N THR A 273 1.88 -8.32 6.40
CA THR A 273 1.84 -6.86 6.44
C THR A 273 1.06 -6.41 7.67
N GLY A 274 1.55 -5.38 8.37
CA GLY A 274 0.86 -4.83 9.53
C GLY A 274 -0.55 -4.24 9.22
N PRO A 275 -1.25 -3.73 10.25
CA PRO A 275 -0.78 -3.64 11.64
C PRO A 275 -0.95 -4.94 12.44
N PHE A 276 0.08 -5.32 13.19
CA PHE A 276 0.09 -6.41 14.18
C PHE A 276 -0.50 -5.96 15.52
N VAL A 277 -0.09 -4.76 15.97
CA VAL A 277 -0.65 -4.09 17.14
C VAL A 277 -1.25 -2.77 16.66
N ASP A 278 -2.52 -2.81 16.26
CA ASP A 278 -3.16 -1.66 15.60
C ASP A 278 -3.38 -0.50 16.56
N SER A 279 -2.66 0.60 16.31
CA SER A 279 -2.77 1.85 17.07
C SER A 279 -4.16 2.49 16.98
N ASN A 280 -4.95 2.12 15.96
CA ASN A 280 -6.34 2.53 15.83
C ASN A 280 -7.34 1.64 16.56
N HIS A 281 -6.92 0.48 17.08
CA HIS A 281 -7.79 -0.42 17.82
C HIS A 281 -8.27 0.20 19.12
N LYS A 282 -9.58 0.14 19.39
CA LYS A 282 -10.21 0.80 20.55
C LYS A 282 -9.54 0.42 21.88
N LEU A 283 -9.33 -0.87 22.12
CA LEU A 283 -8.72 -1.37 23.37
C LEU A 283 -7.22 -1.04 23.50
N ILE A 284 -6.53 -0.79 22.37
CA ILE A 284 -5.13 -0.35 22.36
C ILE A 284 -5.08 1.14 22.75
N LYS A 285 -5.95 1.99 22.16
CA LYS A 285 -6.10 3.40 22.55
C LYS A 285 -6.46 3.61 24.02
N GLU A 286 -7.26 2.70 24.59
CA GLU A 286 -7.63 2.73 26.01
C GLU A 286 -6.53 2.18 26.96
N ASN A 287 -5.34 1.82 26.43
CA ASN A 287 -4.19 1.29 27.17
C ASN A 287 -4.53 0.09 28.07
N VAL A 288 -5.27 -0.88 27.52
CA VAL A 288 -5.64 -2.10 28.27
C VAL A 288 -4.44 -3.03 28.50
N THR A 289 -3.38 -2.92 27.69
CA THR A 289 -2.11 -3.68 27.80
C THR A 289 -1.16 -3.09 28.86
N ARG A 290 -1.61 -3.00 30.13
CA ARG A 290 -0.84 -2.32 31.19
C ARG A 290 0.39 -3.07 31.70
N THR A 291 0.52 -4.37 31.41
CA THR A 291 1.55 -5.24 32.00
C THR A 291 2.73 -5.54 31.07
N GLU A 292 2.66 -5.16 29.81
CA GLU A 292 3.74 -5.33 28.83
C GLU A 292 3.71 -4.21 27.80
N THR A 293 4.84 -3.91 27.17
CA THR A 293 4.91 -2.88 26.14
C THR A 293 4.38 -3.41 24.79
N PHE A 294 4.06 -2.52 23.86
CA PHE A 294 3.60 -2.93 22.53
C PHE A 294 4.70 -3.70 21.77
N GLU A 295 5.97 -3.36 21.98
CA GLU A 295 7.12 -4.08 21.42
C GLU A 295 7.17 -5.52 21.97
N MET A 296 7.08 -5.71 23.29
CA MET A 296 7.07 -7.05 23.90
C MET A 296 5.91 -7.90 23.39
N PHE A 297 4.75 -7.27 23.18
CA PHE A 297 3.58 -7.98 22.67
C PHE A 297 3.74 -8.36 21.19
N PHE A 298 4.29 -7.48 20.36
CA PHE A 298 4.65 -7.79 18.99
C PHE A 298 5.68 -8.95 18.91
N GLU A 299 6.71 -8.94 19.75
CA GLU A 299 7.69 -10.03 19.82
C GLU A 299 7.03 -11.37 20.15
N LYS A 300 6.08 -11.42 21.10
CA LYS A 300 5.30 -12.63 21.38
C LYS A 300 4.51 -13.12 20.16
N ILE A 301 3.89 -12.21 19.42
CA ILE A 301 3.18 -12.55 18.17
C ILE A 301 4.14 -13.20 17.18
N MET A 302 5.31 -12.58 16.98
CA MET A 302 6.31 -13.08 16.05
C MET A 302 6.91 -14.42 16.49
N ASP A 303 7.24 -14.58 17.77
CA ASP A 303 7.75 -15.84 18.32
C ASP A 303 6.75 -16.98 18.10
N GLY A 304 5.45 -16.78 18.37
CA GLY A 304 4.44 -17.81 18.14
C GLY A 304 4.24 -18.19 16.67
N ILE A 305 4.41 -17.24 15.74
CA ILE A 305 4.39 -17.51 14.29
C ILE A 305 5.63 -18.31 13.89
N ILE A 306 6.83 -17.86 14.30
CA ILE A 306 8.12 -18.47 13.99
C ILE A 306 8.16 -19.92 14.53
N ASP A 307 7.72 -20.13 15.77
CA ASP A 307 7.66 -21.46 16.39
C ASP A 307 6.72 -22.42 15.64
N THR A 308 5.67 -21.87 15.00
CA THR A 308 4.70 -22.68 14.25
C THR A 308 5.24 -23.12 12.89
N VAL A 309 5.84 -22.20 12.13
CA VAL A 309 6.33 -22.50 10.76
C VAL A 309 7.73 -23.10 10.75
N GLY A 310 8.56 -22.79 11.74
CA GLY A 310 9.95 -23.22 11.82
C GLY A 310 10.88 -22.42 10.91
N THR A 311 12.12 -22.90 10.76
CA THR A 311 13.18 -22.21 10.00
C THR A 311 13.11 -22.41 8.49
N ASP A 312 12.27 -23.33 8.02
CA ASP A 312 12.17 -23.69 6.60
C ASP A 312 11.34 -22.70 5.78
N THR A 313 10.47 -21.94 6.46
CA THR A 313 9.67 -20.87 5.84
C THR A 313 10.43 -19.55 5.94
N THR A 314 10.66 -18.89 4.81
CA THR A 314 11.15 -17.51 4.78
C THR A 314 10.01 -16.56 5.12
N ILE A 315 10.16 -15.75 6.18
CA ILE A 315 9.13 -14.82 6.65
C ILE A 315 9.54 -13.39 6.26
N LEU A 316 8.68 -12.72 5.50
CA LEU A 316 8.80 -11.30 5.16
C LEU A 316 7.77 -10.53 5.97
N VAL A 317 8.23 -9.62 6.83
CA VAL A 317 7.37 -8.82 7.69
C VAL A 317 7.48 -7.36 7.28
N VAL A 318 6.38 -6.78 6.80
CA VAL A 318 6.35 -5.39 6.33
C VAL A 318 5.78 -4.51 7.43
N ALA A 319 6.55 -3.48 7.81
CA ALA A 319 6.15 -2.49 8.81
C ALA A 319 4.83 -1.80 8.43
N SER A 320 4.17 -1.18 9.40
CA SER A 320 3.01 -0.33 9.17
C SER A 320 3.06 0.91 10.04
N TYR A 321 2.69 2.06 9.49
CA TYR A 321 2.50 3.28 10.27
C TYR A 321 1.38 3.16 11.33
N ARG A 322 0.55 2.10 11.24
CA ARG A 322 -0.48 1.76 12.23
C ARG A 322 0.01 0.81 13.32
N ASP A 323 1.23 0.30 13.25
CA ASP A 323 1.79 -0.51 14.34
C ASP A 323 2.14 0.39 15.53
N ALA A 324 1.49 0.15 16.68
CA ALA A 324 1.64 0.97 17.89
C ALA A 324 3.06 0.94 18.51
N HIS A 325 3.88 -0.02 18.09
CA HIS A 325 5.27 -0.20 18.52
C HIS A 325 6.28 0.30 17.47
N ALA A 326 5.81 0.86 16.36
CA ALA A 326 6.63 1.40 15.28
C ALA A 326 6.44 2.92 15.16
N ASP A 327 7.34 3.58 14.43
CA ASP A 327 7.19 4.99 14.11
C ASP A 327 5.99 5.21 13.16
N PRO A 328 5.04 6.11 13.48
CA PRO A 328 3.78 6.23 12.75
C PRO A 328 3.89 7.14 11.53
N VAL A 329 4.94 6.97 10.71
CA VAL A 329 5.23 7.83 9.55
C VAL A 329 5.51 6.96 8.31
N TYR A 330 4.99 7.36 7.16
CA TYR A 330 5.28 6.76 5.86
C TYR A 330 6.35 7.57 5.11
N PRO A 331 7.35 6.93 4.47
CA PRO A 331 7.68 5.50 4.54
C PRO A 331 8.05 5.05 5.95
N THR A 332 7.60 3.87 6.34
CA THR A 332 7.78 3.32 7.69
C THR A 332 9.08 2.51 7.76
N MET A 333 9.92 2.80 8.75
CA MET A 333 11.17 2.05 8.98
C MET A 333 10.90 0.56 9.24
N PRO A 334 11.87 -0.33 8.95
CA PRO A 334 11.76 -1.73 9.34
C PRO A 334 11.63 -1.87 10.86
N MET A 335 10.76 -2.76 11.32
CA MET A 335 10.64 -3.12 12.73
C MET A 335 11.85 -3.94 13.21
N THR A 336 12.05 -4.02 14.52
CA THR A 336 13.14 -4.79 15.12
C THR A 336 12.60 -5.92 16.00
N LEU A 337 13.39 -6.99 16.09
CA LEU A 337 13.21 -8.05 17.08
C LEU A 337 14.45 -8.11 17.96
N SER A 338 14.27 -8.43 19.24
CA SER A 338 15.36 -8.69 20.17
C SER A 338 16.26 -9.85 19.75
N ARG A 339 15.69 -10.85 19.05
CA ARG A 339 16.39 -12.03 18.54
C ARG A 339 16.53 -11.95 17.03
N THR A 340 17.69 -12.36 16.53
CA THR A 340 17.94 -12.50 15.09
C THR A 340 17.55 -13.89 14.62
N TYR A 341 16.71 -13.95 13.59
CA TYR A 341 16.32 -15.19 12.92
C TYR A 341 16.78 -15.12 11.47
N SER A 342 17.47 -16.16 10.98
CA SER A 342 18.05 -16.16 9.63
C SER A 342 17.01 -16.20 8.51
N ASN A 343 15.81 -16.71 8.80
CA ASN A 343 14.70 -16.84 7.87
C ASN A 343 13.67 -15.71 8.03
N VAL A 344 13.87 -14.73 8.91
CA VAL A 344 12.95 -13.61 9.13
C VAL A 344 13.57 -12.32 8.63
N HIS A 345 12.84 -11.63 7.76
CA HIS A 345 13.26 -10.36 7.16
C HIS A 345 12.25 -9.28 7.54
N MET A 346 12.67 -8.36 8.41
CA MET A 346 11.93 -7.14 8.71
C MET A 346 12.16 -6.13 7.59
N LEU A 347 11.08 -5.67 6.97
CA LEU A 347 11.09 -4.83 5.78
C LEU A 347 10.40 -3.48 6.07
N PRO A 348 10.87 -2.38 5.45
CA PRO A 348 10.18 -1.10 5.52
C PRO A 348 8.85 -1.13 4.74
N ASP A 349 8.00 -0.12 4.96
CA ASP A 349 6.82 0.16 4.11
C ASP A 349 7.05 1.44 3.29
N PRO A 350 7.04 1.39 1.95
CA PRO A 350 6.88 0.19 1.11
C PRO A 350 8.20 -0.57 0.97
N SER A 351 8.15 -1.72 0.28
CA SER A 351 9.31 -2.54 -0.06
C SER A 351 9.21 -3.12 -1.47
N LEU A 352 10.35 -3.34 -2.12
CA LEU A 352 10.46 -4.09 -3.36
C LEU A 352 11.58 -5.11 -3.21
N VAL A 353 11.23 -6.38 -3.08
CA VAL A 353 12.21 -7.44 -2.84
C VAL A 353 12.39 -8.33 -4.07
N ASP A 354 13.61 -8.78 -4.30
CA ASP A 354 13.94 -9.85 -5.24
C ASP A 354 14.14 -11.16 -4.46
N LEU A 355 13.42 -12.19 -4.90
CA LEU A 355 13.50 -13.56 -4.41
C LEU A 355 13.99 -14.45 -5.56
N ASN A 356 15.31 -14.56 -5.72
CA ASN A 356 15.95 -15.35 -6.79
C ASN A 356 15.40 -15.00 -8.20
N GLY A 357 15.24 -13.71 -8.52
CA GLY A 357 14.72 -13.25 -9.81
C GLY A 357 13.19 -13.06 -9.87
N LEU A 358 12.45 -13.40 -8.80
CA LEU A 358 11.04 -13.02 -8.65
C LEU A 358 10.94 -11.72 -7.84
N THR A 359 10.50 -10.64 -8.49
CA THR A 359 10.34 -9.33 -7.84
C THR A 359 8.94 -9.15 -7.25
N ILE A 360 8.87 -8.74 -5.98
CA ILE A 360 7.62 -8.54 -5.25
C ILE A 360 7.60 -7.15 -4.61
N GLY A 361 6.66 -6.32 -5.07
CA GLY A 361 6.32 -5.04 -4.44
C GLY A 361 5.36 -5.26 -3.27
N LEU A 362 5.64 -4.62 -2.15
CA LEU A 362 4.96 -4.80 -0.88
C LEU A 362 4.63 -3.44 -0.28
N THR A 363 3.40 -3.28 0.20
CA THR A 363 3.04 -2.16 1.07
C THR A 363 2.01 -2.60 2.10
N SER A 364 2.02 -2.00 3.28
CA SER A 364 0.96 -2.15 4.30
C SER A 364 -0.06 -1.01 4.25
N THR A 365 0.31 0.10 3.62
CA THR A 365 -0.54 1.29 3.45
C THR A 365 -1.66 1.03 2.44
N ASP A 366 -2.89 1.43 2.79
CA ASP A 366 -4.09 1.24 1.96
C ASP A 366 -4.19 2.27 0.82
N ILE A 367 -3.15 2.35 -0.02
CA ILE A 367 -3.08 3.32 -1.11
C ILE A 367 -4.25 3.18 -2.10
N LEU A 368 -4.81 1.97 -2.24
CA LEU A 368 -5.96 1.74 -3.10
C LEU A 368 -7.20 2.45 -2.58
N ASP A 369 -7.54 2.27 -1.31
CA ASP A 369 -8.67 3.00 -0.71
C ASP A 369 -8.40 4.50 -0.72
N HIS A 370 -7.17 4.91 -0.40
CA HIS A 370 -6.81 6.33 -0.37
C HIS A 370 -7.01 7.02 -1.73
N ILE A 371 -6.50 6.44 -2.83
CA ILE A 371 -6.68 7.06 -4.15
C ILE A 371 -8.13 6.97 -4.62
N LEU A 372 -8.79 5.82 -4.40
CA LEU A 372 -10.15 5.60 -4.89
C LEU A 372 -11.20 6.48 -4.18
N THR A 373 -10.93 6.91 -2.95
CA THR A 373 -11.80 7.86 -2.23
C THR A 373 -11.59 9.30 -2.68
N GLN A 374 -10.45 9.61 -3.29
CA GLN A 374 -10.10 10.96 -3.76
C GLN A 374 -10.23 11.14 -5.29
N GLU A 375 -10.42 10.06 -6.06
CA GLU A 375 -10.50 10.11 -7.53
C GLU A 375 -11.81 10.72 -8.04
N LEU A 376 -11.72 11.44 -9.16
CA LEU A 376 -12.84 11.70 -10.05
C LEU A 376 -12.83 10.62 -11.14
N ALA A 377 -13.82 9.73 -11.13
CA ALA A 377 -13.96 8.66 -12.11
C ALA A 377 -15.35 8.64 -12.74
N VAL A 378 -15.42 8.90 -14.06
CA VAL A 378 -16.64 8.85 -14.87
C VAL A 378 -16.40 7.89 -16.02
N ASN A 379 -17.22 6.83 -16.13
CA ASN A 379 -17.09 5.78 -17.16
C ASN A 379 -15.67 5.18 -17.28
N ALA A 380 -14.95 5.08 -16.16
CA ALA A 380 -13.51 4.83 -16.11
C ALA A 380 -13.07 3.35 -16.16
N GLY A 381 -13.97 2.43 -16.51
CA GLY A 381 -13.67 1.00 -16.60
C GLY A 381 -13.36 0.30 -15.27
N ASP A 382 -12.54 -0.77 -15.33
CA ASP A 382 -12.19 -1.61 -14.17
C ASP A 382 -11.42 -0.80 -13.12
N LYS A 383 -12.08 -0.59 -11.97
CA LYS A 383 -11.56 0.18 -10.83
C LYS A 383 -10.21 -0.32 -10.32
N VAL A 384 -10.02 -1.64 -10.23
CA VAL A 384 -8.79 -2.22 -9.67
C VAL A 384 -7.64 -2.05 -10.64
N LYS A 385 -7.85 -2.39 -11.92
CA LYS A 385 -6.80 -2.20 -12.95
C LYS A 385 -6.39 -0.75 -13.05
N ARG A 386 -7.36 0.16 -12.99
CA ARG A 386 -7.13 1.60 -12.99
C ARG A 386 -6.26 2.06 -11.80
N ALA A 387 -6.63 1.70 -10.58
CA ALA A 387 -5.88 2.10 -9.39
C ALA A 387 -4.45 1.55 -9.37
N VAL A 388 -4.25 0.30 -9.81
CA VAL A 388 -2.90 -0.28 -9.96
C VAL A 388 -2.10 0.45 -11.06
N ASN A 389 -2.73 0.79 -12.18
CA ASN A 389 -2.11 1.57 -13.25
C ASN A 389 -1.70 2.98 -12.78
N TYR A 390 -2.44 3.59 -11.86
CA TYR A 390 -2.01 4.86 -11.26
C TYR A 390 -0.66 4.72 -10.58
N LEU A 391 -0.43 3.68 -9.79
CA LEU A 391 0.87 3.46 -9.13
C LEU A 391 2.01 3.32 -10.15
N PHE A 392 1.80 2.48 -11.18
CA PHE A 392 2.82 2.20 -12.19
C PHE A 392 3.14 3.41 -13.08
N HIS A 393 2.11 4.06 -13.63
CA HIS A 393 2.31 5.21 -14.50
C HIS A 393 2.66 6.49 -13.75
N GLN A 394 2.57 6.48 -12.42
CA GLN A 394 3.05 7.57 -11.58
C GLN A 394 4.30 7.17 -10.79
N LYS A 395 4.89 6.01 -11.11
CA LYS A 395 6.16 5.47 -10.63
C LYS A 395 6.33 5.54 -9.10
N SER A 396 5.25 5.32 -8.35
CA SER A 396 5.29 5.43 -6.89
C SER A 396 4.29 4.48 -6.23
N PHE A 397 4.68 3.95 -5.07
CA PHE A 397 3.78 3.23 -4.16
C PHE A 397 2.74 4.15 -3.52
N TYR A 398 2.96 5.47 -3.50
CA TYR A 398 2.02 6.46 -2.95
C TYR A 398 2.02 7.73 -3.81
N PRO A 399 1.33 7.74 -4.97
CA PRO A 399 1.33 8.89 -5.87
C PRO A 399 0.30 9.98 -5.50
N LEU A 400 -0.62 9.69 -4.57
CA LEU A 400 -1.63 10.65 -4.09
C LEU A 400 -0.96 11.82 -3.38
N ASN A 401 -1.17 13.04 -3.87
CA ASN A 401 -0.59 14.23 -3.29
C ASN A 401 -1.60 15.40 -3.33
N PRO A 402 -1.94 16.02 -2.18
CA PRO A 402 -1.46 15.70 -0.83
C PRO A 402 -1.89 14.29 -0.34
N PRO A 403 -1.13 13.66 0.58
CA PRO A 403 -1.61 12.49 1.31
C PRO A 403 -2.91 12.79 2.07
N ILE A 404 -3.70 11.75 2.40
CA ILE A 404 -4.98 11.96 3.09
C ILE A 404 -4.72 12.52 4.48
N GLU A 405 -5.27 13.72 4.74
CA GLU A 405 -5.18 14.40 6.03
C GLU A 405 -5.79 13.54 7.15
N ASP A 406 -5.25 13.70 8.36
CA ASP A 406 -5.63 12.98 9.59
C ASP A 406 -5.61 11.44 9.52
N THR A 407 -5.15 10.87 8.40
CA THR A 407 -5.10 9.42 8.16
C THR A 407 -3.67 8.90 8.22
N ILE A 408 -2.73 9.57 7.55
CA ILE A 408 -1.34 9.12 7.44
C ILE A 408 -0.36 10.29 7.63
N ASN A 409 0.65 10.09 8.47
CA ASN A 409 1.79 11.01 8.54
C ASN A 409 2.76 10.65 7.42
N PHE A 410 3.23 11.65 6.68
CA PHE A 410 3.98 11.44 5.45
C PHE A 410 5.26 12.28 5.42
N ASP A 411 6.40 11.61 5.25
CA ASP A 411 7.71 12.24 5.04
C ASP A 411 8.02 12.24 3.54
N SER A 412 7.96 13.44 2.94
CA SER A 412 8.03 13.57 1.49
C SER A 412 9.44 13.27 0.96
N ASP A 413 10.47 13.62 1.74
CA ASP A 413 11.86 13.36 1.38
C ASP A 413 12.15 11.86 1.35
N LEU A 414 11.78 11.14 2.40
CA LEU A 414 11.93 9.68 2.43
C LEU A 414 11.07 9.01 1.36
N ALA A 415 9.82 9.44 1.14
CA ALA A 415 8.97 8.89 0.09
C ALA A 415 9.59 9.05 -1.31
N SER A 416 10.17 10.22 -1.61
CA SER A 416 10.85 10.48 -2.89
C SER A 416 12.06 9.57 -3.15
N LYS A 417 12.63 8.98 -2.10
CA LYS A 417 13.83 8.13 -2.15
C LYS A 417 13.50 6.65 -2.10
N PHE A 418 12.47 6.27 -1.33
CA PHE A 418 12.21 4.88 -0.94
C PHE A 418 10.80 4.38 -1.28
N ALA A 419 10.00 5.14 -2.03
CA ALA A 419 8.67 4.71 -2.47
C ALA A 419 8.48 4.72 -4.01
N ASN A 420 9.57 4.63 -4.77
CA ASN A 420 9.55 4.65 -6.23
C ASN A 420 9.27 3.26 -6.84
N ILE A 421 8.62 3.24 -8.01
CA ILE A 421 8.39 2.05 -8.84
C ILE A 421 8.97 2.31 -10.23
N ASP A 422 10.27 2.10 -10.40
CA ASP A 422 10.96 2.33 -11.67
C ASP A 422 10.77 1.17 -12.67
N GLN A 423 10.70 -0.05 -12.16
CA GLN A 423 10.36 -1.26 -12.91
C GLN A 423 9.14 -1.90 -12.28
N ILE A 424 8.20 -2.35 -13.13
CA ILE A 424 7.02 -3.08 -12.67
C ILE A 424 7.47 -4.42 -12.06
N PRO A 425 7.05 -4.75 -10.83
CA PRO A 425 7.39 -6.03 -10.23
C PRO A 425 6.59 -7.17 -10.85
N ASN A 426 7.04 -8.42 -10.67
CA ASN A 426 6.26 -9.59 -11.05
C ASN A 426 4.96 -9.68 -10.26
N ILE A 427 5.00 -9.31 -8.97
CA ILE A 427 3.86 -9.34 -8.06
C ILE A 427 3.82 -8.03 -7.27
N ILE A 428 2.62 -7.50 -7.03
CA ILE A 428 2.42 -6.38 -6.10
C ILE A 428 1.33 -6.74 -5.09
N ILE A 429 1.66 -6.65 -3.80
CA ILE A 429 0.73 -6.89 -2.70
C ILE A 429 0.19 -5.53 -2.23
N LEU A 430 -1.12 -5.36 -2.34
CA LEU A 430 -1.85 -4.13 -2.03
C LEU A 430 -3.01 -4.44 -1.08
N PRO A 431 -2.74 -4.70 0.22
CA PRO A 431 -3.79 -4.94 1.20
C PRO A 431 -4.70 -3.73 1.31
N SER A 432 -6.01 -3.98 1.24
CA SER A 432 -7.00 -2.91 1.23
C SER A 432 -8.33 -3.34 1.83
N ASP A 433 -9.04 -2.39 2.43
CA ASP A 433 -10.44 -2.54 2.88
C ASP A 433 -11.42 -2.64 1.69
N GLN A 434 -10.95 -2.34 0.48
CA GLN A 434 -11.64 -2.70 -0.74
C GLN A 434 -11.79 -4.22 -0.86
N LYS A 435 -12.77 -4.68 -1.66
CA LYS A 435 -12.97 -6.12 -1.92
C LYS A 435 -11.67 -6.77 -2.40
N CYS A 436 -11.36 -7.96 -1.87
CA CYS A 436 -10.20 -8.75 -2.29
C CYS A 436 -10.17 -8.93 -3.81
N PHE A 437 -8.98 -9.00 -4.38
CA PHE A 437 -8.82 -9.23 -5.81
C PHE A 437 -7.50 -9.91 -6.13
N LEU A 438 -7.53 -10.60 -7.27
CA LEU A 438 -6.36 -11.11 -7.99
C LEU A 438 -6.47 -10.57 -9.42
N ARG A 439 -5.52 -9.75 -9.86
CA ARG A 439 -5.57 -9.10 -11.19
C ARG A 439 -4.20 -9.07 -11.84
N LEU A 440 -4.12 -9.47 -13.10
CA LEU A 440 -2.95 -9.19 -13.94
C LEU A 440 -3.09 -7.81 -14.58
N VAL A 441 -2.10 -6.97 -14.33
CA VAL A 441 -2.00 -5.59 -14.81
C VAL A 441 -0.57 -5.36 -15.30
N ASN A 442 -0.38 -5.09 -16.60
CA ASN A 442 0.94 -4.88 -17.21
C ASN A 442 1.99 -5.95 -16.84
N GLY A 443 1.60 -7.23 -16.92
CA GLY A 443 2.49 -8.35 -16.59
C GLY A 443 2.73 -8.58 -15.09
N CYS A 444 2.22 -7.71 -14.22
CA CYS A 444 2.28 -7.83 -12.77
C CYS A 444 1.02 -8.49 -12.21
N LEU A 445 1.17 -9.45 -11.29
CA LEU A 445 0.07 -9.96 -10.49
C LEU A 445 -0.17 -9.05 -9.28
N ALA A 446 -1.23 -8.26 -9.33
CA ALA A 446 -1.71 -7.47 -8.20
C ALA A 446 -2.63 -8.30 -7.31
N ILE A 447 -2.33 -8.33 -6.01
CA ILE A 447 -3.04 -9.11 -4.99
C ILE A 447 -3.48 -8.18 -3.86
N ASN A 448 -4.79 -8.07 -3.65
CA ASN A 448 -5.34 -7.64 -2.37
C ASN A 448 -5.83 -8.89 -1.62
N PRO A 449 -5.11 -9.35 -0.57
CA PRO A 449 -5.53 -10.50 0.22
C PRO A 449 -6.76 -10.23 1.09
N GLY A 450 -7.22 -8.97 1.19
CA GLY A 450 -8.15 -8.50 2.21
C GLY A 450 -7.46 -8.35 3.57
N ARG A 451 -8.27 -8.13 4.61
CA ARG A 451 -7.82 -8.04 6.00
C ARG A 451 -8.03 -9.38 6.69
N LEU A 452 -7.07 -9.81 7.52
CA LEU A 452 -7.17 -11.09 8.24
C LEU A 452 -8.30 -11.06 9.28
N ALA A 453 -8.50 -9.92 9.93
CA ALA A 453 -9.67 -9.61 10.73
C ALA A 453 -10.56 -8.58 10.01
N ASP A 454 -11.80 -8.96 9.73
CA ASP A 454 -12.82 -8.14 9.06
C ASP A 454 -14.19 -8.50 9.66
N ILE A 455 -15.09 -7.52 9.76
CA ILE A 455 -16.49 -7.71 10.19
C ILE A 455 -17.23 -8.77 9.36
N ASN A 456 -16.84 -8.98 8.10
CA ASN A 456 -17.44 -9.95 7.18
C ASN A 456 -16.75 -11.34 7.19
N GLY A 457 -15.83 -11.56 8.12
CA GLY A 457 -14.94 -12.72 8.17
C GLY A 457 -13.75 -12.50 7.25
N GLY A 458 -12.56 -12.40 7.84
CA GLY A 458 -11.35 -12.02 7.12
C GLY A 458 -10.79 -13.08 6.19
N THR A 459 -9.75 -12.70 5.47
CA THR A 459 -9.16 -13.47 4.38
C THR A 459 -7.65 -13.38 4.37
N PHE A 460 -7.02 -14.34 3.69
CA PHE A 460 -5.62 -14.30 3.31
C PHE A 460 -5.47 -14.84 1.88
N ALA A 461 -4.35 -14.54 1.23
CA ALA A 461 -4.01 -15.09 -0.07
C ALA A 461 -2.97 -16.21 0.03
N ARG A 462 -3.05 -17.15 -0.89
CA ARG A 462 -1.99 -18.13 -1.15
C ARG A 462 -1.71 -18.18 -2.64
N PHE A 463 -0.44 -18.33 -3.01
CA PHE A 463 -0.08 -18.50 -4.41
C PHE A 463 1.13 -19.41 -4.57
N ILE A 464 1.24 -20.01 -5.74
CA ILE A 464 2.38 -20.79 -6.19
C ILE A 464 2.94 -20.17 -7.46
N ILE A 465 4.27 -20.14 -7.54
CA ILE A 465 5.00 -19.74 -8.75
C ILE A 465 5.83 -20.95 -9.18
N THR A 466 5.55 -21.50 -10.36
CA THR A 466 6.34 -22.58 -10.95
C THR A 466 7.50 -22.01 -11.76
N PRO A 467 8.58 -22.78 -11.97
CA PRO A 467 9.59 -22.45 -12.97
C PRO A 467 8.94 -22.18 -14.33
N THR A 468 9.37 -21.11 -15.00
CA THR A 468 8.89 -20.75 -16.34
C THR A 468 9.45 -21.67 -17.40
N ASP A 469 8.60 -22.17 -18.31
CA ASP A 469 9.07 -22.72 -19.59
C ASP A 469 9.54 -21.55 -20.48
N PRO A 470 10.76 -21.58 -21.04
CA PRO A 470 11.26 -20.57 -21.98
C PRO A 470 10.30 -20.22 -23.13
N LYS A 471 9.41 -21.13 -23.51
CA LYS A 471 8.41 -20.93 -24.57
C LYS A 471 7.18 -20.14 -24.11
N GLU A 472 6.93 -20.05 -22.80
CA GLU A 472 5.74 -19.43 -22.21
C GLU A 472 6.06 -18.30 -21.22
N GLU A 473 7.32 -17.84 -21.17
CA GLU A 473 7.81 -16.80 -20.25
C GLU A 473 6.99 -15.50 -20.27
N ASN A 474 6.42 -15.14 -21.42
CA ASN A 474 5.63 -13.92 -21.60
C ASN A 474 4.19 -14.02 -21.10
N ASN A 475 3.74 -15.19 -20.64
CA ASN A 475 2.38 -15.39 -20.14
C ASN A 475 2.39 -15.70 -18.63
N PRO A 476 2.17 -14.71 -17.74
CA PRO A 476 2.10 -14.95 -16.31
C PRO A 476 1.09 -16.03 -15.87
N PHE A 477 0.06 -16.31 -16.67
CA PHE A 477 -0.89 -17.37 -16.34
C PHE A 477 -0.30 -18.77 -16.44
N SER A 478 0.78 -18.99 -17.20
CA SER A 478 1.37 -20.33 -17.35
C SER A 478 2.03 -20.83 -16.07
N TYR A 479 2.58 -19.91 -15.26
CA TYR A 479 3.40 -20.25 -14.11
C TYR A 479 2.84 -19.79 -12.75
N ILE A 480 1.66 -19.16 -12.71
CA ILE A 480 1.05 -18.68 -11.47
C ILE A 480 -0.25 -19.44 -11.19
N GLY A 481 -0.40 -19.90 -9.94
CA GLY A 481 -1.68 -20.31 -9.36
C GLY A 481 -1.94 -19.56 -8.06
N CYS A 482 -3.03 -18.81 -7.96
CA CYS A 482 -3.31 -17.96 -6.81
C CYS A 482 -4.78 -18.07 -6.36
N GLN A 483 -4.98 -18.05 -5.05
CA GLN A 483 -6.30 -18.09 -4.42
C GLN A 483 -6.36 -17.12 -3.24
N VAL A 484 -7.55 -16.54 -3.00
CA VAL A 484 -7.88 -15.87 -1.75
C VAL A 484 -8.85 -16.76 -0.98
N ARG A 485 -8.56 -16.98 0.29
CA ARG A 485 -9.24 -17.92 1.18
C ARG A 485 -9.74 -17.17 2.41
N LYS A 486 -10.97 -17.49 2.85
CA LYS A 486 -11.46 -17.06 4.16
C LYS A 486 -10.69 -17.76 5.27
N VAL A 487 -10.32 -16.99 6.29
CA VAL A 487 -9.67 -17.47 7.51
C VAL A 487 -10.51 -18.56 8.16
#